data_AF-A0A374AG11-F1
#
_entry.id   AF-A0A374AG11-F1
#
_cell.length_a   1.000
_cell.length_b   1.000
_cell.length_c   1.000
_cell.angle_alpha   90.00
_cell.angle_beta   90.00
_cell.angle_gamma   90.00
#
_symmetry.space_group_name_H-M   'P 1'
#
loop_
_entity.id
_entity.type
_entity.pdbx_description
1 polymer ?
#
loop_
_entity_poly.entity_id
_entity_poly.type
_entity_poly.pdbx_seq_one_letter_code
_entity_poly.pdbx_strand_id
1 'polypeptide(L)' 'MNKAVKKAMEMDEFNNDLPDVEAGGAIELSEIWDGTGEIPEESFSYQLTDTDWINYCFEIIERNEDMLKSKIRILNIELL' A
#
# COMPACT_ATOMS: atom_id res chain seq x y z
N MET A 1 -5.84 11.45 -6.23
CA MET A 1 -4.77 10.59 -6.77
C MET A 1 -3.40 11.17 -6.47
N ASN A 2 -2.66 10.47 -5.63
CA ASN A 2 -1.31 10.83 -5.22
C ASN A 2 -0.35 10.83 -6.42
N LYS A 3 0.58 11.79 -6.48
CA LYS A 3 1.58 11.90 -7.57
C LYS A 3 2.51 10.68 -7.64
N ALA A 4 2.87 10.09 -6.50
CA ALA A 4 3.69 8.89 -6.44
C ALA A 4 2.98 7.68 -7.04
N VAL A 5 1.72 7.44 -6.63
CA VAL A 5 0.87 6.36 -7.16
C VAL A 5 0.68 6.51 -8.67
N LYS A 6 0.36 7.72 -9.14
CA LYS A 6 0.21 7.98 -10.58
C LYS A 6 1.48 7.62 -11.36
N LYS A 7 2.65 8.05 -10.87
CA LYS A 7 3.92 7.75 -11.51
C LYS A 7 4.25 6.26 -11.47
N ALA A 8 3.93 5.58 -10.36
CA ALA A 8 4.10 4.15 -10.21
C ALA A 8 3.25 3.38 -11.24
N MET A 9 1.98 3.74 -11.41
CA MET A 9 1.10 3.12 -12.43
C MET A 9 1.63 3.29 -13.85
N GLU A 10 2.26 4.43 -14.16
CA GLU A 10 2.87 4.67 -15.48
C GLU A 10 4.16 3.86 -15.72
N MET A 11 4.85 3.46 -14.63
CA MET A 11 6.12 2.72 -14.68
C MET A 11 5.96 1.21 -14.48
N ASP A 12 4.81 0.76 -14.00
CA ASP A 12 4.60 -0.61 -13.55
C ASP A 12 4.63 -1.62 -14.70
N GLU A 13 5.68 -2.44 -14.73
CA GLU A 13 5.87 -3.51 -15.72
C GLU A 13 5.09 -4.79 -15.34
N PHE A 14 4.64 -4.91 -14.10
CA PHE A 14 3.98 -6.11 -13.57
C PHE A 14 2.44 -6.00 -13.55
N ASN A 15 1.88 -4.84 -13.92
CA ASN A 15 0.44 -4.57 -13.90
C ASN A 15 -0.20 -4.87 -12.53
N ASN A 16 0.44 -4.41 -11.45
CA ASN A 16 -0.10 -4.44 -10.11
C ASN A 16 -1.39 -3.60 -10.04
N ASP A 17 -2.30 -4.03 -9.18
CA ASP A 17 -3.48 -3.23 -8.82
C ASP A 17 -3.09 -2.24 -7.71
N LEU A 18 -2.40 -1.16 -8.10
CA LEU A 18 -1.90 -0.18 -7.15
C LEU A 18 -3.06 0.65 -6.57
N PRO A 19 -3.26 0.67 -5.24
CA PRO A 19 -4.38 1.37 -4.63
C PRO A 19 -4.27 2.89 -4.76
N ASP A 20 -5.32 3.55 -5.27
CA ASP A 20 -5.40 5.01 -5.37
C ASP A 20 -5.80 5.64 -4.03
N VAL A 21 -4.82 5.80 -3.15
CA VAL A 21 -4.99 6.35 -1.80
C VAL A 21 -4.14 7.59 -1.56
N GLU A 22 -4.54 8.40 -0.59
CA GLU A 22 -3.84 9.63 -0.19
C GLU A 22 -3.37 9.53 1.27
N ALA A 23 -2.26 10.21 1.58
CA ALA A 23 -1.76 10.30 2.95
C ALA A 23 -2.81 10.97 3.85
N GLY A 24 -3.02 10.38 5.03
CA GLY A 24 -4.11 10.70 5.95
C GLY A 24 -5.41 9.92 5.71
N GLY A 25 -5.54 9.23 4.56
CA GLY A 25 -6.67 8.38 4.25
C GLY A 25 -6.72 7.12 5.14
N ALA A 26 -7.92 6.74 5.57
CA ALA A 26 -8.17 5.51 6.31
C ALA A 26 -8.81 4.47 5.39
N ILE A 27 -8.19 3.29 5.30
CA ILE A 27 -8.59 2.19 4.43
C ILE A 27 -8.51 0.85 5.19
N GLU A 28 -9.07 -0.21 4.63
CA GLU A 28 -8.82 -1.57 5.12
C GLU A 28 -7.46 -2.07 4.64
N LEU A 29 -6.78 -2.91 5.43
CA LEU A 29 -5.48 -3.46 5.06
C LEU A 29 -5.56 -4.29 3.77
N SER A 30 -6.71 -4.90 3.51
CA SER A 30 -7.04 -5.62 2.26
C SER A 30 -6.87 -4.79 0.99
N GLU A 31 -6.90 -3.46 1.07
CA GLU A 31 -6.74 -2.57 -0.08
C GLU A 31 -5.28 -2.50 -0.57
N ILE A 32 -4.30 -2.79 0.30
CA ILE A 32 -2.86 -2.73 -0.03
C ILE A 32 -2.16 -4.08 0.17
N TRP A 33 -2.83 -5.08 0.74
CA TRP A 33 -2.22 -6.39 1.04
C TRP A 33 -3.24 -7.50 0.80
N ASP A 34 -2.82 -8.51 0.04
CA ASP A 34 -3.67 -9.63 -0.39
C ASP A 34 -3.76 -10.78 0.63
N GLY A 35 -3.09 -10.64 1.78
CA GLY A 35 -3.07 -11.66 2.83
C GLY A 35 -1.95 -12.69 2.68
N THR A 36 -1.03 -12.51 1.72
CA THR A 36 0.08 -13.44 1.50
C THR A 36 1.35 -12.99 2.24
N GLY A 37 2.12 -13.97 2.73
CA GLY A 37 3.36 -13.70 3.47
C GLY A 37 3.13 -13.27 4.92
N GLU A 38 4.05 -12.47 5.44
CA GLU A 38 3.96 -11.92 6.79
C GLU A 38 2.98 -10.75 6.84
N ILE A 39 2.22 -10.66 7.93
CA ILE A 39 1.26 -9.56 8.13
C ILE A 39 2.04 -8.25 8.27
N PRO A 40 1.86 -7.27 7.36
CA PRO A 40 2.57 -6.01 7.45
C PRO A 40 1.98 -5.17 8.60
N GLU A 41 2.85 -4.69 9.48
CA GLU A 41 2.43 -3.85 10.62
C GLU A 41 2.71 -2.36 10.42
N GLU A 42 3.67 -2.00 9.56
CA GLU A 42 4.13 -0.61 9.37
C GLU A 42 4.13 -0.15 7.91
N SER A 43 4.38 -1.06 6.96
CA SER A 43 4.38 -0.73 5.55
C SER A 43 4.22 -1.96 4.66
N PHE A 44 3.77 -1.74 3.42
CA PHE A 44 3.75 -2.75 2.38
C PHE A 44 4.19 -2.14 1.05
N SER A 45 5.01 -2.88 0.29
CA SER A 45 5.58 -2.39 -0.97
C SER A 45 5.22 -3.28 -2.15
N TYR A 46 5.01 -2.65 -3.30
CA TYR A 46 4.86 -3.32 -4.58
C TYR A 46 6.09 -3.07 -5.44
N GLN A 47 6.56 -4.13 -6.09
CA GLN A 47 7.61 -4.02 -7.10
C GLN A 47 7.01 -3.47 -8.40
N LEU A 48 7.63 -2.46 -9.00
CA LEU A 48 7.15 -1.82 -10.23
C LEU A 48 8.00 -2.22 -11.44
N THR A 49 9.31 -2.30 -11.26
CA THR A 49 10.29 -2.73 -12.28
C THR A 49 11.31 -3.66 -11.61
N ASP A 50 12.34 -4.08 -12.35
CA ASP A 50 13.48 -4.79 -11.76
C ASP A 50 14.20 -4.01 -10.64
N THR A 51 14.07 -2.68 -10.61
CA THR A 51 14.80 -1.80 -9.67
C THR A 51 13.93 -0.87 -8.84
N ASP A 52 12.72 -0.54 -9.29
CA ASP A 52 11.87 0.50 -8.70
C ASP A 52 10.70 -0.13 -7.93
N TRP A 53 10.34 0.49 -6.81
CA TRP A 53 9.26 0.02 -5.94
C TRP A 53 8.36 1.19 -5.50
N ILE A 54 7.13 0.90 -5.11
CA ILE A 54 6.28 1.84 -4.37
C ILE A 54 5.99 1.27 -2.99
N ASN A 55 6.20 2.09 -1.96
CA ASN A 55 5.96 1.72 -0.57
C ASN A 55 4.84 2.55 0.05
N TYR A 56 3.89 1.87 0.69
CA TYR A 56 2.80 2.47 1.46
C TYR A 56 3.12 2.32 2.94
N CYS A 57 3.48 3.42 3.60
CA CYS A 57 3.70 3.46 5.03
C CYS A 57 2.38 3.79 5.74
N PHE A 58 2.05 3.05 6.80
CA PHE A 58 0.78 3.20 7.49
C PHE A 58 0.88 2.91 8.99
N GLU A 59 -0.17 3.28 9.72
CA GLU A 59 -0.39 2.85 11.09
C GLU A 59 -1.71 2.09 11.20
N ILE A 60 -1.77 1.06 12.05
CA ILE A 60 -3.03 0.38 12.35
C ILE A 60 -3.83 1.23 13.34
N ILE A 61 -5.01 1.68 12.92
CA ILE A 61 -5.89 2.54 13.74
C ILE A 61 -7.04 1.74 14.38
N GLU A 62 -7.39 0.57 13.82
CA GLU A 62 -8.42 -0.33 14.35
C GLU A 62 -8.05 -1.77 14.02
N ARG A 63 -7.82 -2.62 15.02
CA ARG A 63 -7.54 -4.04 14.83
C ARG A 63 -8.83 -4.84 14.77
N ASN A 64 -8.92 -5.76 13.81
CA ASN A 64 -10.00 -6.73 13.68
C ASN A 64 -9.44 -8.15 13.92
N GLU A 65 -10.30 -9.13 14.25
CA GLU A 65 -9.90 -10.54 14.33
C GLU A 65 -9.36 -11.04 12.98
N ASP A 66 -9.96 -10.57 11.89
CA ASP A 66 -9.47 -10.74 10.54
C ASP A 66 -8.54 -9.58 10.17
N MET A 67 -7.23 -9.84 10.08
CA MET A 67 -6.23 -8.79 9.85
C MET A 67 -6.46 -8.02 8.55
N LEU A 68 -7.01 -8.65 7.51
CA LEU A 68 -7.36 -7.97 6.26
C LEU A 68 -8.41 -6.87 6.45
N LYS A 69 -9.30 -7.05 7.43
CA LYS A 69 -10.34 -6.07 7.80
C LYS A 69 -9.88 -5.05 8.82
N SER A 70 -8.61 -5.09 9.25
CA SER A 70 -8.07 -4.06 10.13
C SER A 70 -7.99 -2.74 9.37
N LYS A 71 -8.35 -1.64 10.02
CA LYS A 71 -8.22 -0.32 9.41
C LYS A 71 -6.84 0.24 9.66
N ILE A 72 -6.26 0.76 8.59
CA ILE A 72 -4.99 1.44 8.60
C ILE A 72 -5.17 2.88 8.15
N ARG A 73 -4.29 3.76 8.61
CA ARG A 73 -4.15 5.12 8.09
C ARG A 73 -2.85 5.22 7.31
N ILE A 74 -2.94 5.62 6.04
CA ILE A 74 -1.75 5.88 5.24
C ILE A 74 -1.02 7.10 5.80
N LEU A 75 0.23 6.91 6.18
CA LEU A 75 1.10 7.98 6.69
C LEU A 75 1.89 8.62 5.55
N ASN A 76 2.44 7.80 4.65
CA ASN A 76 3.20 8.26 3.50
C ASN A 76 3.15 7.26 2.34
N ILE A 77 3.41 7.74 1.13
CA ILE A 77 3.55 6.91 -0.06
C ILE A 77 4.83 7.34 -0.77
N GLU A 78 5.76 6.42 -0.94
CA GLU A 78 7.11 6.68 -1.41
C GLU A 78 7.41 5.84 -2.65
N LEU A 79 7.98 6.48 -3.68
CA LEU A 79 8.58 5.78 -4.81
C LEU A 79 10.06 5.59 -4.49
N LEU A 80 10.53 4.33 -4.49
CA LEU A 80 11.86 3.89 -4.09
C LEU A 80 12.70 3.52 -5.31
#